data_AF-A0A941UF65-F1
#
_entry.id   AF-A0A941UF65-F1
#
_cell.length_a   1.000
_cell.length_b   1.000
_cell.length_c   1.000
_cell.angle_alpha   90.00
_cell.angle_beta   90.00
_cell.angle_gamma   90.00
#
_symmetry.space_group_name_H-M   'P 1'
#
loop_
_entity.id
_entity.type
_entity.pdbx_description
1 polymer ?
#
loop_
_entity_poly.entity_id
_entity_poly.type
_entity_poly.pdbx_seq_one_letter_code
_entity_poly.pdbx_strand_id
1 'polypeptide(L)'
;MEQFNKKKGAAALMALGALLVSLNAGAATSASTEFSATIAFEGACDISAPATVIFNNGDAVLPSQIEDGNAAAKKTFDITLANCKGVGVTPKITVVGESNTDAGTALFLDAATSTSTGYGVLLATDGNANFEANTNLAATKTIAASDDWDTDTSLTTLNGTIPMAATLSCGDCETDGRLGGDLVANVTFEFKYD
;
A
#
# COMPACT_ATOMS: atom_id res chain seq x y z
N MET A 1 43.98 7.68 102.13
CA MET A 1 44.07 6.24 102.47
C MET A 1 42.68 5.66 102.25
N GLU A 2 42.63 4.56 101.49
CA GLU A 2 41.63 3.46 101.46
C GLU A 2 40.14 3.80 101.72
N GLN A 3 39.26 3.63 100.71
CA GLN A 3 38.62 2.36 100.29
C GLN A 3 37.56 1.83 101.28
N PHE A 4 36.54 1.20 100.68
CA PHE A 4 35.45 0.40 101.25
C PHE A 4 34.16 1.15 101.68
N ASN A 5 33.10 1.20 100.87
CA ASN A 5 32.20 0.13 100.38
C ASN A 5 31.17 -0.32 101.43
N LYS A 6 29.90 0.06 101.24
CA LYS A 6 28.77 -0.89 101.30
C LYS A 6 27.45 -0.26 100.83
N LYS A 7 26.90 -0.88 99.78
CA LYS A 7 25.51 -0.76 99.33
C LYS A 7 24.53 -1.20 100.43
N LYS A 8 23.37 -0.56 100.51
CA LYS A 8 22.03 -1.11 100.18
C LYS A 8 20.94 -0.30 100.88
N GLY A 9 19.88 0.05 100.14
CA GLY A 9 18.56 0.23 100.76
C GLY A 9 17.68 1.33 100.18
N ALA A 10 16.77 0.88 99.30
CA ALA A 10 15.38 1.33 99.17
C ALA A 10 15.03 2.74 98.65
N ALA A 11 14.22 2.69 97.59
CA ALA A 11 13.06 3.53 97.29
C ALA A 11 13.28 5.02 97.00
N ALA A 12 13.02 5.41 95.75
CA ALA A 12 12.12 6.52 95.46
C ALA A 12 11.71 6.50 93.98
N LEU A 13 10.41 6.69 93.75
CA LEU A 13 9.77 6.92 92.47
C LEU A 13 10.57 7.94 91.63
N MET A 14 10.89 7.59 90.38
CA MET A 14 11.21 8.59 89.36
C MET A 14 10.07 8.67 88.37
N ALA A 15 9.35 9.78 88.44
CA ALA A 15 8.45 10.24 87.41
C ALA A 15 9.24 10.97 86.31
N LEU A 16 8.58 11.06 85.15
CA LEU A 16 8.87 11.92 83.99
C LEU A 16 9.97 11.50 83.02
N GLY A 17 9.53 11.24 81.79
CA GLY A 17 10.29 11.59 80.59
C GLY A 17 10.66 10.41 79.69
N ALA A 18 9.70 9.93 78.91
CA ALA A 18 10.03 9.30 77.63
C ALA A 18 9.12 9.90 76.56
N LEU A 19 9.72 10.75 75.73
CA LEU A 19 9.15 11.32 74.52
C LEU A 19 8.46 10.21 73.71
N LEU A 20 7.15 10.33 73.54
CA LEU A 20 6.48 9.70 72.41
C LEU A 20 6.96 10.42 71.15
N VAL A 21 8.01 9.90 70.53
CA VAL A 21 8.32 10.22 69.13
C VAL A 21 7.16 9.64 68.33
N SER A 22 6.16 10.46 68.04
CA SER A 22 5.17 10.15 67.02
C SER A 22 5.93 10.04 65.70
N LEU A 23 6.31 8.81 65.32
CA LEU A 23 6.64 8.52 63.94
C LEU A 23 5.35 8.76 63.15
N ASN A 24 5.18 9.98 62.66
CA ASN A 24 4.33 10.21 61.51
C ASN A 24 5.02 9.50 60.35
N ALA A 25 4.73 8.21 60.18
CA ALA A 25 4.95 7.53 58.93
C ALA A 25 4.07 8.26 57.92
N GLY A 26 4.62 9.30 57.28
CA GLY A 26 3.96 9.97 56.17
C GLY A 26 3.68 8.89 55.14
N ALA A 27 2.40 8.61 54.89
CA ALA A 27 2.03 7.71 53.81
C ALA A 27 2.61 8.30 52.53
N ALA A 28 3.59 7.62 51.93
CA ALA A 28 4.11 8.01 50.63
C ALA A 28 2.99 7.77 49.63
N THR A 29 2.35 8.84 49.16
CA THR A 29 1.28 8.74 48.16
C THR A 29 1.91 8.67 46.77
N SER A 30 1.72 7.55 46.08
CA SER A 30 2.10 7.40 44.68
C SER A 30 0.92 7.75 43.79
N ALA A 31 1.16 8.56 42.77
CA ALA A 31 0.24 8.78 41.66
C ALA A 31 0.87 8.19 40.39
N SER A 32 0.08 7.45 39.62
CA SER A 32 0.50 6.92 38.32
C SER A 32 -0.39 7.48 37.22
N THR A 33 0.23 7.84 36.10
CA THR A 33 -0.46 8.24 34.87
C THR A 33 -0.13 7.22 33.79
N GLU A 34 -1.17 6.66 33.18
CA GLU A 34 -1.01 5.76 32.03
C GLU A 34 -1.06 6.58 30.74
N PHE A 35 -0.08 6.34 29.87
CA PHE A 35 -0.06 6.86 28.51
C PHE A 35 -0.27 5.70 27.56
N SER A 36 -1.31 5.77 26.74
CA SER A 36 -1.56 4.82 25.67
C SER A 36 -1.79 5.54 24.35
N ALA A 37 -1.29 4.97 23.27
CA ALA A 37 -1.51 5.43 21.92
C ALA A 37 -1.62 4.21 20.99
N THR A 38 -2.50 4.29 20.00
CA THR A 38 -2.51 3.38 18.85
C THR A 38 -1.90 4.14 17.69
N ILE A 39 -0.72 3.73 17.23
CA ILE A 39 -0.04 4.30 16.07
C ILE A 39 -0.48 3.50 14.84
N ALA A 40 -1.08 4.16 13.85
CA ALA A 40 -1.40 3.53 12.57
C ALA A 40 -0.12 3.38 11.72
N PHE A 41 -0.11 2.42 10.79
CA PHE A 41 1.00 2.23 9.87
C PHE A 41 1.16 3.45 8.95
N GLU A 42 2.41 3.87 8.75
CA GLU A 42 2.76 4.88 7.75
C GLU A 42 2.97 4.18 6.42
N GLY A 43 2.00 4.32 5.51
CA GLY A 43 2.07 3.79 4.15
C GLY A 43 1.01 4.46 3.30
N ALA A 44 1.39 5.43 2.48
CA ALA A 44 0.46 6.09 1.56
C ALA A 44 1.22 6.65 0.35
N CYS A 45 0.66 6.48 -0.83
CA CYS A 45 1.05 7.15 -2.07
C CYS A 45 -0.22 7.64 -2.76
N ASP A 46 -0.17 8.86 -3.29
CA ASP A 46 -1.16 9.30 -4.26
C ASP A 46 -0.83 8.65 -5.60
N ILE A 47 -1.82 8.02 -6.24
CA ILE A 47 -1.70 7.42 -7.55
C ILE A 47 -2.58 8.17 -8.55
N SER A 48 -2.04 8.45 -9.73
CA SER A 48 -2.77 9.10 -10.82
C SER A 48 -2.41 8.50 -12.17
N ALA A 49 -3.37 8.56 -13.09
CA ALA A 49 -3.24 8.12 -14.47
C ALA A 49 -3.96 9.13 -15.39
N PRO A 50 -3.69 9.16 -16.70
CA PRO A 50 -4.48 9.94 -17.63
C PRO A 50 -5.96 9.57 -17.56
N ALA A 51 -6.84 10.56 -17.55
CA ALA A 51 -8.29 10.33 -17.51
C ALA A 51 -8.82 9.59 -18.75
N THR A 52 -8.10 9.67 -19.87
CA THR A 52 -8.47 8.98 -21.11
C THR A 52 -7.21 8.61 -21.89
N VAL A 53 -7.20 7.40 -22.45
CA VAL A 53 -6.16 6.92 -23.37
C VAL A 53 -6.77 6.80 -24.75
N ILE A 54 -6.34 7.66 -25.68
CA ILE A 54 -6.86 7.73 -27.05
C ILE A 54 -5.89 7.04 -28.01
N PHE A 55 -6.38 6.00 -28.69
CA PHE A 55 -5.67 5.30 -29.76
C PHE A 55 -5.76 6.05 -31.08
N ASN A 56 -4.75 5.88 -31.94
CA ASN A 56 -4.70 6.45 -33.30
C ASN A 56 -5.12 7.95 -33.39
N ASN A 57 -4.79 8.74 -32.36
CA ASN A 57 -5.15 10.16 -32.26
C ASN A 57 -6.66 10.46 -32.37
N GLY A 58 -7.52 9.47 -32.10
CA GLY A 58 -8.97 9.59 -32.16
C GLY A 58 -9.58 9.14 -33.48
N ASP A 59 -8.76 8.84 -34.49
CA ASP A 59 -9.23 8.24 -35.74
C ASP A 59 -9.55 6.75 -35.54
N ALA A 60 -10.45 6.22 -36.37
CA ALA A 60 -10.83 4.81 -36.31
C ALA A 60 -9.61 3.90 -36.53
N VAL A 61 -9.50 2.84 -35.71
CA VAL A 61 -8.50 1.78 -35.87
C VAL A 61 -9.14 0.64 -36.65
N LEU A 62 -8.52 0.23 -37.76
CA LEU A 62 -9.02 -0.86 -38.58
C LEU A 62 -8.73 -2.22 -37.92
N PRO A 63 -9.61 -3.22 -38.09
CA PRO A 63 -9.36 -4.59 -37.61
C PRO A 63 -8.00 -5.15 -38.04
N SER A 64 -7.61 -4.97 -39.30
CA SER A 64 -6.31 -5.42 -39.80
C SER A 64 -5.12 -4.76 -39.10
N GLN A 65 -5.27 -3.50 -38.65
CA GLN A 65 -4.21 -2.83 -37.87
C GLN A 65 -4.09 -3.40 -36.46
N ILE A 66 -5.18 -3.90 -35.88
CA ILE A 66 -5.20 -4.60 -34.60
C ILE A 66 -4.53 -5.97 -34.77
N GLU A 67 -4.92 -6.72 -35.80
CA GLU A 67 -4.38 -8.04 -36.15
C GLU A 67 -2.87 -7.98 -36.42
N ASP A 68 -2.41 -6.97 -37.17
CA ASP A 68 -0.99 -6.75 -37.46
C ASP A 68 -0.20 -6.16 -36.27
N GLY A 69 -0.86 -5.81 -35.17
CA GLY A 69 -0.24 -5.15 -34.02
C GLY A 69 0.42 -3.80 -34.38
N ASN A 70 -0.22 -3.03 -35.27
CA ASN A 70 0.28 -1.77 -35.78
C ASN A 70 0.40 -0.70 -34.69
N ALA A 71 1.21 0.35 -34.94
CA ALA A 71 1.32 1.52 -34.06
C ALA A 71 -0.02 2.21 -33.78
N ALA A 72 -0.96 2.21 -34.75
CA ALA A 72 -2.31 2.76 -34.55
C ALA A 72 -3.08 2.06 -33.41
N ALA A 73 -2.82 0.78 -33.18
CA ALA A 73 -3.43 -0.05 -32.15
C ALA A 73 -2.67 -0.01 -30.81
N LYS A 74 -1.61 0.79 -30.70
CA LYS A 74 -0.73 0.84 -29.53
C LYS A 74 -0.69 2.25 -28.93
N LYS A 75 -0.62 2.32 -27.60
CA LYS A 75 -0.46 3.57 -26.87
C LYS A 75 0.34 3.35 -25.60
N THR A 76 1.30 4.22 -25.35
CA THR A 76 1.99 4.29 -24.07
C THR A 76 1.50 5.47 -23.26
N PHE A 77 1.53 5.32 -21.93
CA PHE A 77 1.25 6.37 -20.98
C PHE A 77 1.91 6.03 -19.64
N ASP A 78 1.99 7.00 -18.74
CA ASP A 78 2.56 6.78 -17.41
C ASP A 78 1.47 6.82 -16.35
N ILE A 79 1.58 5.95 -15.34
CA ILE A 79 0.97 6.21 -14.04
C ILE A 79 1.99 6.92 -13.15
N THR A 80 1.53 7.86 -12.34
CA THR A 80 2.39 8.66 -11.45
C THR A 80 2.06 8.34 -10.00
N LEU A 81 3.10 8.04 -9.23
CA LEU A 81 3.07 7.95 -7.77
C LEU A 81 3.66 9.23 -7.18
N ALA A 82 2.95 9.85 -6.25
CA ALA A 82 3.35 11.08 -5.59
C ALA A 82 3.05 11.04 -4.09
N ASN A 83 3.69 11.94 -3.35
CA ASN A 83 3.51 12.09 -1.90
C ASN A 83 3.68 10.78 -1.12
N CYS A 84 4.49 9.85 -1.66
CA CYS A 84 4.73 8.56 -1.04
C CYS A 84 5.43 8.71 0.31
N LYS A 85 4.89 8.09 1.35
CA LYS A 85 5.41 8.13 2.73
C LYS A 85 5.17 6.80 3.43
N GLY A 86 6.14 6.40 4.24
CA GLY A 86 6.10 5.15 4.99
C GLY A 86 7.39 4.36 4.88
N VAL A 87 7.55 3.40 5.79
CA VAL A 87 8.64 2.41 5.86
C VAL A 87 8.06 1.12 6.43
N GLY A 88 8.72 -0.02 6.22
CA GLY A 88 8.34 -1.29 6.82
C GLY A 88 7.15 -2.00 6.15
N VAL A 89 6.82 -1.62 4.91
CA VAL A 89 5.71 -2.19 4.13
C VAL A 89 6.14 -2.55 2.72
N THR A 90 5.44 -3.49 2.08
CA THR A 90 5.70 -3.87 0.69
C THR A 90 4.64 -3.26 -0.23
N PRO A 91 5.00 -2.33 -1.14
CA PRO A 91 4.03 -1.67 -2.01
C PRO A 91 3.53 -2.63 -3.09
N LYS A 92 2.30 -2.40 -3.55
CA LYS A 92 1.76 -3.02 -4.77
C LYS A 92 0.72 -2.12 -5.39
N ILE A 93 0.48 -2.28 -6.68
CA ILE A 93 -0.63 -1.61 -7.36
C ILE A 93 -1.61 -2.67 -7.82
N THR A 94 -2.84 -2.60 -7.34
CA THR A 94 -3.92 -3.44 -7.86
C THR A 94 -4.66 -2.73 -8.98
N VAL A 95 -5.02 -3.47 -10.01
CA VAL A 95 -5.70 -2.99 -11.20
C VAL A 95 -7.11 -3.54 -11.21
N VAL A 96 -8.10 -2.66 -11.12
CA VAL A 96 -9.52 -3.02 -11.09
C VAL A 96 -10.12 -2.65 -12.44
N GLY A 97 -10.90 -3.56 -13.01
CA GLY A 97 -11.57 -3.36 -14.29
C GLY A 97 -12.10 -4.67 -14.83
N GLU A 98 -13.21 -4.62 -15.55
CA GLU A 98 -13.80 -5.81 -16.18
C GLU A 98 -12.83 -6.38 -17.22
N SER A 99 -12.66 -7.70 -17.20
CA SER A 99 -11.90 -8.44 -18.19
C SER A 99 -12.46 -9.83 -18.35
N ASN A 100 -12.35 -10.36 -19.56
CA ASN A 100 -12.69 -11.76 -19.85
C ASN A 100 -11.62 -12.39 -20.75
N THR A 101 -11.78 -13.68 -21.01
CA THR A 101 -10.89 -14.49 -21.87
C THR A 101 -11.61 -14.97 -23.13
N ASP A 102 -12.73 -14.34 -23.50
CA ASP A 102 -13.60 -14.83 -24.57
C ASP A 102 -12.89 -14.80 -25.93
N ALA A 103 -11.93 -13.89 -26.08
CA ALA A 103 -11.04 -13.76 -27.22
C ALA A 103 -9.72 -14.54 -27.04
N GLY A 104 -9.68 -15.60 -26.23
CA GLY A 104 -8.51 -16.47 -26.05
C GLY A 104 -7.44 -15.98 -25.06
N THR A 105 -7.21 -14.68 -24.93
CA THR A 105 -6.36 -14.09 -23.87
C THR A 105 -7.18 -13.15 -22.98
N ALA A 106 -6.73 -12.94 -21.74
CA ALA A 106 -7.40 -12.00 -20.85
C ALA A 106 -7.23 -10.57 -21.41
N LEU A 107 -8.32 -9.87 -21.64
CA LEU A 107 -8.34 -8.49 -22.12
C LEU A 107 -9.31 -7.67 -21.28
N PHE A 108 -8.98 -6.39 -21.03
CA PHE A 108 -9.91 -5.45 -20.42
C PHE A 108 -10.97 -5.03 -21.45
N LEU A 109 -12.24 -5.12 -21.05
CA LEU A 109 -13.39 -4.74 -21.85
C LEU A 109 -14.56 -4.49 -20.91
N ASP A 110 -15.26 -3.38 -21.11
CA ASP A 110 -16.57 -3.14 -20.51
C ASP A 110 -17.62 -3.59 -21.53
N ALA A 111 -18.09 -4.83 -21.38
CA ALA A 111 -18.97 -5.47 -22.36
C ALA A 111 -20.37 -4.84 -22.38
N ALA A 112 -20.79 -4.20 -21.30
CA ALA A 112 -22.09 -3.56 -21.19
C ALA A 112 -22.17 -2.25 -22.00
N THR A 113 -21.05 -1.57 -22.19
CA THR A 113 -20.98 -0.27 -22.88
C THR A 113 -20.35 -0.35 -24.28
N SER A 114 -19.55 -1.37 -24.55
CA SER A 114 -18.93 -1.58 -25.85
C SER A 114 -19.93 -2.08 -26.89
N THR A 115 -19.78 -1.61 -28.14
CA THR A 115 -20.55 -2.12 -29.29
C THR A 115 -19.69 -2.99 -30.22
N SER A 116 -18.37 -2.91 -30.09
CA SER A 116 -17.45 -3.86 -30.71
C SER A 116 -17.51 -5.24 -30.04
N THR A 117 -17.19 -6.29 -30.79
CA THR A 117 -17.16 -7.68 -30.28
C THR A 117 -15.90 -8.38 -30.76
N GLY A 118 -15.28 -9.16 -29.86
CA GLY A 118 -14.05 -9.90 -30.14
C GLY A 118 -12.78 -9.04 -30.09
N TYR A 119 -12.83 -7.90 -29.41
CA TYR A 119 -11.70 -7.01 -29.18
C TYR A 119 -11.65 -6.59 -27.70
N GLY A 120 -10.47 -6.23 -27.23
CA GLY A 120 -10.26 -5.70 -25.89
C GLY A 120 -8.92 -4.96 -25.77
N VAL A 121 -8.61 -4.48 -24.58
CA VAL A 121 -7.32 -3.83 -24.28
C VAL A 121 -6.42 -4.81 -23.54
N LEU A 122 -5.28 -5.13 -24.15
CA LEU A 122 -4.14 -5.73 -23.46
C LEU A 122 -3.35 -4.61 -22.80
N LEU A 123 -3.29 -4.62 -21.47
CA LEU A 123 -2.56 -3.65 -20.68
C LEU A 123 -1.35 -4.31 -20.03
N ALA A 124 -0.17 -3.72 -20.22
CA ALA A 124 1.10 -4.21 -19.73
C ALA A 124 1.94 -3.06 -19.14
N THR A 125 2.97 -3.42 -18.40
CA THR A 125 4.01 -2.51 -17.92
C THR A 125 5.35 -3.22 -17.94
N ASP A 126 6.41 -2.49 -18.26
CA ASP A 126 7.79 -2.98 -18.08
C ASP A 126 8.26 -2.82 -16.62
N GLY A 127 7.40 -2.27 -15.75
CA GLY A 127 7.76 -1.94 -14.38
C GLY A 127 8.75 -0.76 -14.32
N ASN A 128 9.45 -0.67 -13.20
CA ASN A 128 10.57 0.25 -13.02
C ASN A 128 11.54 -0.34 -11.97
N ALA A 129 12.43 0.48 -11.39
CA ALA A 129 13.36 0.00 -10.36
C ALA A 129 12.68 -0.59 -9.11
N ASN A 130 11.44 -0.20 -8.82
CA ASN A 130 10.71 -0.57 -7.61
C ASN A 130 9.51 -1.49 -7.87
N PHE A 131 9.10 -1.67 -9.12
CA PHE A 131 7.94 -2.47 -9.50
C PHE A 131 8.28 -3.41 -10.64
N GLU A 132 7.77 -4.63 -10.58
CA GLU A 132 8.01 -5.64 -11.60
C GLU A 132 7.28 -5.34 -12.92
N ALA A 133 7.84 -5.90 -13.99
CA ALA A 133 7.15 -5.97 -15.26
C ALA A 133 5.91 -6.88 -15.16
N ASN A 134 4.84 -6.51 -15.86
CA ASN A 134 3.66 -7.36 -16.04
C ASN A 134 3.20 -7.31 -17.49
N THR A 135 3.16 -8.45 -18.16
CA THR A 135 2.82 -8.54 -19.58
C THR A 135 1.31 -8.61 -19.87
N ASN A 136 0.48 -8.89 -18.86
CA ASN A 136 -0.98 -8.91 -19.01
C ASN A 136 -1.70 -8.64 -17.67
N LEU A 137 -1.98 -7.36 -17.40
CA LEU A 137 -2.69 -6.93 -16.19
C LEU A 137 -4.17 -7.32 -16.18
N ALA A 138 -4.77 -7.69 -17.32
CA ALA A 138 -6.13 -8.22 -17.33
C ALA A 138 -6.19 -9.62 -16.71
N ALA A 139 -5.09 -10.38 -16.77
CA ALA A 139 -4.99 -11.70 -16.15
C ALA A 139 -4.62 -11.63 -14.66
N THR A 140 -3.63 -10.80 -14.29
CA THR A 140 -3.02 -10.81 -12.96
C THR A 140 -3.61 -9.77 -12.00
N LYS A 141 -4.16 -8.66 -12.54
CA LYS A 141 -4.72 -7.53 -11.78
C LYS A 141 -3.75 -6.87 -10.79
N THR A 142 -2.45 -7.09 -10.92
CA THR A 142 -1.45 -6.60 -9.96
C THR A 142 -0.13 -6.24 -10.63
N ILE A 143 0.46 -5.13 -10.20
CA ILE A 143 1.88 -4.78 -10.39
C ILE A 143 2.54 -4.92 -9.02
N ALA A 144 3.40 -5.93 -8.87
CA ALA A 144 4.09 -6.22 -7.61
C ALA A 144 5.31 -5.31 -7.42
N ALA A 145 5.74 -5.13 -6.16
CA ALA A 145 7.06 -4.58 -5.89
C ALA A 145 8.14 -5.46 -6.55
N SER A 146 9.27 -4.86 -6.91
CA SER A 146 10.46 -5.55 -7.38
C SER A 146 10.87 -6.66 -6.39
N ASP A 147 11.36 -7.79 -6.90
CA ASP A 147 11.98 -8.87 -6.10
C ASP A 147 13.08 -8.36 -5.14
N ASP A 148 13.75 -7.26 -5.50
CA ASP A 148 14.80 -6.61 -4.70
C ASP A 148 14.25 -5.58 -3.69
N TRP A 149 12.93 -5.46 -3.53
CA TRP A 149 12.33 -4.51 -2.60
C TRP A 149 12.67 -4.87 -1.14
N ASP A 150 13.31 -3.93 -0.45
CA ASP A 150 13.60 -4.03 0.98
C ASP A 150 12.56 -3.23 1.77
N THR A 151 11.92 -3.84 2.76
CA THR A 151 10.95 -3.16 3.65
C THR A 151 11.57 -2.03 4.46
N ASP A 152 12.89 -2.01 4.67
CA ASP A 152 13.57 -0.87 5.29
C ASP A 152 13.66 0.35 4.35
N THR A 153 13.32 0.18 3.07
CA THR A 153 13.28 1.26 2.09
C THR A 153 12.11 2.20 2.35
N SER A 154 12.40 3.50 2.37
CA SER A 154 11.38 4.53 2.44
C SER A 154 10.52 4.55 1.17
N LEU A 155 9.20 4.55 1.32
CA LEU A 155 8.26 4.67 0.21
C LEU A 155 8.45 5.98 -0.58
N THR A 156 9.11 6.99 -0.02
CA THR A 156 9.46 8.21 -0.78
C THR A 156 10.28 7.93 -2.04
N THR A 157 10.98 6.80 -2.10
CA THR A 157 11.72 6.31 -3.28
C THR A 157 10.81 5.87 -4.42
N LEU A 158 9.52 5.62 -4.14
CA LEU A 158 8.51 5.25 -5.13
C LEU A 158 7.96 6.45 -5.91
N ASN A 159 8.20 7.68 -5.44
CA ASN A 159 7.74 8.88 -6.15
C ASN A 159 8.35 8.92 -7.55
N GLY A 160 7.50 8.99 -8.57
CA GLY A 160 7.92 8.90 -9.96
C GLY A 160 6.84 8.29 -10.84
N THR A 161 7.27 7.74 -11.97
CA THR A 161 6.37 7.15 -12.96
C THR A 161 6.62 5.65 -13.13
N ILE A 162 5.56 4.95 -13.54
CA ILE A 162 5.62 3.59 -14.04
C ILE A 162 5.08 3.60 -15.47
N PRO A 163 5.88 3.19 -16.47
CA PRO A 163 5.47 3.19 -17.87
C PRO A 163 4.44 2.09 -18.13
N MET A 164 3.37 2.45 -18.81
CA MET A 164 2.30 1.55 -19.21
C MET A 164 2.23 1.44 -20.74
N ALA A 165 1.89 0.25 -21.22
CA ALA A 165 1.61 -0.03 -22.62
C ALA A 165 0.20 -0.61 -22.75
N ALA A 166 -0.67 0.11 -23.45
CA ALA A 166 -1.98 -0.36 -23.85
C ALA A 166 -1.97 -0.73 -25.33
N THR A 167 -2.51 -1.90 -25.65
CA THR A 167 -2.63 -2.42 -27.01
C THR A 167 -4.05 -2.89 -27.25
N LEU A 168 -4.71 -2.37 -28.28
CA LEU A 168 -5.95 -2.97 -28.79
C LEU A 168 -5.60 -4.35 -29.34
N SER A 169 -6.37 -5.37 -28.97
CA SER A 169 -6.10 -6.76 -29.32
C SER A 169 -7.39 -7.51 -29.61
N CYS A 170 -7.35 -8.41 -30.60
CA CYS A 170 -8.36 -9.44 -30.80
C CYS A 170 -8.04 -10.75 -30.07
N GLY A 171 -6.96 -10.80 -29.27
CA GLY A 171 -6.47 -12.01 -28.63
C GLY A 171 -6.21 -13.11 -29.66
N ASP A 172 -7.16 -14.05 -29.81
CA ASP A 172 -7.27 -14.97 -30.92
C ASP A 172 -8.08 -14.36 -32.07
N CYS A 173 -7.34 -13.80 -33.03
CA CYS A 173 -7.87 -13.17 -34.24
C CYS A 173 -8.36 -14.17 -35.30
N GLU A 174 -8.47 -15.47 -34.99
CA GLU A 174 -9.19 -16.43 -35.81
C GLU A 174 -10.62 -16.68 -35.29
N THR A 175 -10.98 -16.11 -34.14
CA THR A 175 -12.33 -16.25 -33.57
C THR A 175 -13.39 -15.62 -34.46
N ASP A 176 -14.40 -16.41 -34.84
CA ASP A 176 -15.55 -15.94 -35.63
C ASP A 176 -16.41 -14.92 -34.88
N GLY A 177 -17.16 -14.09 -35.62
CA GLY A 177 -18.14 -13.17 -35.04
C GLY A 177 -17.57 -11.85 -34.53
N ARG A 178 -16.33 -11.50 -34.90
CA ARG A 178 -15.77 -10.17 -34.63
C ARG A 178 -16.57 -9.09 -35.37
N LEU A 179 -16.94 -8.05 -34.65
CA LEU A 179 -17.68 -6.91 -35.18
C LEU A 179 -17.02 -5.61 -34.73
N GLY A 180 -16.85 -4.70 -35.70
CA GLY A 180 -16.36 -3.35 -35.43
C GLY A 180 -17.42 -2.52 -34.67
N GLY A 181 -16.96 -1.50 -33.98
CA GLY A 181 -17.79 -0.62 -33.16
C GLY A 181 -16.93 0.11 -32.13
N ASP A 182 -17.59 0.76 -31.17
CA ASP A 182 -16.93 1.39 -30.05
C ASP A 182 -16.44 0.33 -29.07
N LEU A 183 -15.20 0.50 -28.61
CA LEU A 183 -14.59 -0.29 -27.54
C LEU A 183 -14.41 0.61 -26.33
N VAL A 184 -14.99 0.21 -25.21
CA VAL A 184 -14.88 0.90 -23.92
C VAL A 184 -14.24 -0.07 -22.93
N ALA A 185 -13.25 0.41 -22.19
CA ALA A 185 -12.65 -0.32 -21.09
C ALA A 185 -12.33 0.66 -19.95
N ASN A 186 -12.88 0.38 -18.77
CA ASN A 186 -12.68 1.19 -17.58
C ASN A 186 -11.72 0.47 -16.63
N VAL A 187 -10.57 1.10 -16.36
CA VAL A 187 -9.52 0.54 -15.49
C VAL A 187 -9.17 1.55 -14.41
N THR A 188 -9.10 1.08 -13.17
CA THR A 188 -8.70 1.85 -11.99
C THR A 188 -7.43 1.26 -11.39
N PHE A 189 -6.45 2.10 -11.08
CA PHE A 189 -5.23 1.71 -10.40
C PHE A 189 -5.32 2.13 -8.93
N GLU A 190 -5.08 1.19 -8.02
CA GLU A 190 -5.13 1.41 -6.58
C GLU A 190 -3.78 1.07 -5.98
N PHE A 191 -3.15 2.03 -5.31
CA PHE A 191 -1.97 1.77 -4.50
C PHE A 191 -2.37 1.05 -3.22
N LYS A 192 -1.68 -0.06 -2.92
CA LYS A 192 -1.85 -0.88 -1.72
C LYS A 192 -0.50 -1.25 -1.14
N TYR A 193 -0.51 -1.80 0.06
CA TYR A 193 0.67 -2.33 0.70
C TYR A 193 0.28 -3.49 1.61
N ASP A 194 1.23 -4.38 1.84
CA ASP A 194 1.18 -5.45 2.84
C ASP A 194 2.15 -5.17 3.99
#